data_AF-A0A0E0F965-F1
#
_entry.id   AF-A0A0E0F965-F1
#
_cell.length_a   1.000
_cell.length_b   1.000
_cell.length_c   1.000
_cell.angle_alpha   90.00
_cell.angle_beta   90.00
_cell.angle_gamma   90.00
#
_symmetry.space_group_name_H-M   'P 1'
#
loop_
_entity.id
_entity.type
_entity.pdbx_description
1 polymer ?
#
loop_
_entity_poly.entity_id
_entity_poly.type
_entity_poly.pdbx_seq_one_letter_code
_entity_poly.pdbx_strand_id
1 'polypeptide(L)'
;MVEVEEVSNKMQAQMRLHPAAAEEEDDADLPLPALFDKASHLHSLASSSSLDQEGIRKGVDLLRRCDEMVSKLGLFSSNETKDDVSTANLKYLLVPYYLGEMTEKVAQEDRIPVLKSSQDHLKLISEDELELSRQKQPDTMANRRAQKVARFKRQKAAETKLLEIKERKERRRRSLRAAALSAPIEAGEEDAFEDDGEEEREAWLATISLALCKAFDLLDMLKKEEEMLLAVKERKTKVANDEHRRSWLT
;
A
#
# COMPACT_ATOMS: atom_id res chain seq x y z
N MET A 1 -38.41 -11.80 -34.08
CA MET A 1 -37.72 -12.39 -32.92
C MET A 1 -36.29 -12.79 -33.26
N VAL A 2 -36.04 -13.39 -34.43
CA VAL A 2 -34.67 -13.75 -34.90
C VAL A 2 -33.75 -12.54 -35.10
N GLU A 3 -34.25 -11.42 -35.62
CA GLU A 3 -33.44 -10.21 -35.86
C GLU A 3 -32.96 -9.51 -34.57
N VAL A 4 -33.66 -9.68 -33.44
CA VAL A 4 -33.28 -9.03 -32.17
C VAL A 4 -32.16 -9.81 -31.47
N GLU A 5 -32.14 -11.14 -31.60
CA GLU A 5 -31.04 -11.99 -31.14
C GLU A 5 -29.76 -11.76 -31.94
N GLU A 6 -29.87 -11.52 -33.25
CA GLU A 6 -28.72 -11.32 -34.12
C GLU A 6 -28.02 -9.97 -33.85
N VAL A 7 -28.78 -8.92 -33.53
CA VAL A 7 -28.25 -7.62 -33.09
C VAL A 7 -27.64 -7.70 -31.69
N SER A 8 -28.25 -8.45 -30.77
CA SER A 8 -27.70 -8.67 -29.43
C SER A 8 -26.38 -9.46 -29.46
N ASN A 9 -26.28 -10.48 -30.33
CA ASN A 9 -25.03 -11.22 -30.52
C ASN A 9 -23.95 -10.39 -31.23
N LYS A 10 -24.31 -9.51 -32.17
CA LYS A 10 -23.36 -8.57 -32.79
C LYS A 10 -22.83 -7.53 -31.78
N MET A 11 -23.69 -7.01 -30.91
CA MET A 11 -23.27 -6.10 -29.83
C MET A 11 -22.37 -6.80 -28.80
N GLN A 12 -22.68 -8.06 -28.43
CA GLN A 12 -21.81 -8.85 -27.54
C GLN A 12 -20.49 -9.27 -28.20
N ALA A 13 -20.47 -9.49 -29.52
CA ALA A 13 -19.26 -9.78 -30.28
C ALA A 13 -18.39 -8.53 -30.49
N GLN A 14 -18.98 -7.34 -30.66
CA GLN A 14 -18.25 -6.07 -30.72
C GLN A 14 -17.68 -5.63 -29.36
N MET A 15 -18.25 -6.11 -28.25
CA MET A 15 -17.66 -5.95 -26.91
C MET A 15 -16.58 -6.99 -26.56
N ARG A 16 -16.34 -7.97 -27.44
CA ARG A 16 -15.29 -9.01 -27.27
C ARG A 16 -14.05 -8.81 -28.15
N LEU A 17 -13.94 -7.67 -28.83
CA LEU A 17 -12.82 -7.34 -29.70
C LEU A 17 -12.20 -6.01 -29.27
N HIS A 18 -11.61 -5.99 -28.08
CA HIS A 18 -10.42 -5.17 -27.83
C HIS A 18 -9.43 -6.01 -27.00
N PRO A 19 -8.16 -6.09 -27.43
CA PRO A 19 -7.20 -7.01 -26.84
C PRO A 19 -6.70 -6.44 -25.52
N ALA A 20 -6.76 -7.25 -24.46
CA ALA A 20 -6.04 -7.00 -23.19
C ALA A 20 -4.52 -6.90 -23.38
N ALA A 21 -4.00 -7.14 -24.58
CA ALA A 21 -2.57 -7.09 -24.92
C ALA A 21 -2.04 -5.69 -25.30
N ALA A 22 -2.90 -4.66 -25.44
CA ALA A 22 -2.46 -3.32 -25.86
C ALA A 22 -2.11 -2.36 -24.72
N GLU A 23 -2.39 -2.70 -23.46
CA GLU A 23 -2.10 -1.85 -22.29
C GLU A 23 -0.83 -2.26 -21.51
N GLU A 24 -0.10 -3.27 -21.98
CA GLU A 24 1.11 -3.76 -21.31
C GLU A 24 2.40 -3.06 -21.77
N GLU A 25 2.43 -2.51 -22.99
CA GLU A 25 3.64 -1.87 -23.54
C GLU A 25 3.89 -0.43 -23.03
N ASP A 26 2.91 0.24 -22.42
CA ASP A 26 3.01 1.67 -22.09
C ASP A 26 3.50 1.96 -20.65
N ASP A 27 3.62 0.93 -19.80
CA ASP A 27 4.01 1.11 -18.40
C ASP A 27 5.53 1.11 -18.17
N ALA A 28 6.33 0.72 -19.18
CA ALA A 28 7.77 0.54 -19.03
C ALA A 28 8.52 1.87 -18.85
N ASP A 29 8.05 2.95 -19.49
CA ASP A 29 8.73 4.25 -19.57
C ASP A 29 8.03 5.34 -18.74
N LEU A 30 7.12 4.98 -17.84
CA LEU A 30 6.41 5.96 -17.01
C LEU A 30 7.38 6.69 -16.06
N PRO A 31 7.28 8.04 -15.95
CA PRO A 31 8.02 8.77 -14.94
C PRO A 31 7.53 8.40 -13.54
N LEU A 32 8.42 8.47 -12.55
CA LEU A 32 8.15 8.03 -11.18
C LEU A 32 6.81 8.55 -10.59
N PRO A 33 6.41 9.83 -10.77
CA PRO A 33 5.11 10.30 -10.28
C PRO A 33 3.93 9.53 -10.89
N ALA A 34 3.91 9.35 -12.22
CA ALA A 34 2.82 8.67 -12.91
C ALA A 34 2.78 7.18 -12.57
N LEU A 35 3.96 6.56 -12.45
CA LEU A 35 4.10 5.17 -12.04
C LEU A 35 3.53 4.96 -10.62
N PHE A 36 3.88 5.84 -9.67
CA PHE A 36 3.37 5.80 -8.30
C PHE A 36 1.86 6.04 -8.23
N ASP A 37 1.34 7.00 -9.01
CA ASP A 37 -0.10 7.30 -9.01
C ASP A 37 -0.90 6.09 -9.54
N LYS A 38 -0.42 5.42 -10.59
CA LYS A 38 -1.02 4.16 -11.10
C LYS A 38 -0.93 3.03 -10.06
N ALA A 39 0.25 2.84 -9.46
CA ALA A 39 0.49 1.81 -8.46
C ALA A 39 -0.38 2.00 -7.20
N SER A 40 -0.48 3.24 -6.71
CA SER A 40 -1.28 3.60 -5.54
C SER A 40 -2.79 3.46 -5.80
N HIS A 41 -3.23 3.74 -7.03
CA HIS A 41 -4.62 3.47 -7.43
C HIS A 41 -4.95 1.97 -7.36
N LEU A 42 -4.09 1.12 -7.94
CA LEU A 42 -4.27 -0.34 -7.84
C LEU A 42 -4.21 -0.83 -6.39
N HIS A 43 -3.31 -0.29 -5.58
CA HIS A 43 -3.27 -0.56 -4.14
C HIS A 43 -4.62 -0.25 -3.45
N SER A 44 -5.23 0.89 -3.75
CA SER A 44 -6.54 1.28 -3.22
C SER A 44 -7.65 0.30 -3.63
N LEU A 45 -7.65 -0.13 -4.89
CA LEU A 45 -8.60 -1.12 -5.39
C LEU A 45 -8.37 -2.50 -4.74
N ALA A 46 -7.12 -2.96 -4.61
CA ALA A 46 -6.79 -4.19 -3.88
C ALA A 46 -7.23 -4.11 -2.41
N SER A 47 -7.14 -2.95 -1.77
CA SER A 47 -7.56 -2.73 -0.37
C SER A 47 -9.07 -2.68 -0.18
N SER A 48 -9.83 -2.42 -1.25
CA SER A 48 -11.28 -2.60 -1.29
C SER A 48 -11.72 -3.96 -1.83
N SER A 49 -10.79 -4.90 -2.06
CA SER A 49 -11.05 -6.21 -2.67
C SER A 49 -11.72 -6.13 -4.04
N SER A 50 -11.44 -5.06 -4.79
CA SER A 50 -12.00 -4.80 -6.13
C SER A 50 -11.04 -5.13 -7.27
N LEU A 51 -9.90 -5.79 -6.96
CA LEU A 51 -8.96 -6.32 -7.96
C LEU A 51 -8.94 -7.84 -7.94
N ASP A 52 -8.76 -8.40 -9.14
CA ASP A 52 -8.41 -9.79 -9.32
C ASP A 52 -6.90 -10.04 -9.12
N GLN A 53 -6.48 -11.30 -9.27
CA GLN A 53 -5.09 -11.70 -9.06
C GLN A 53 -4.13 -11.16 -10.11
N GLU A 54 -4.62 -10.86 -11.32
CA GLU A 54 -3.82 -10.22 -12.37
C GLU A 54 -3.54 -8.76 -12.02
N GLY A 55 -4.58 -8.01 -11.63
CA GLY A 55 -4.45 -6.64 -11.15
C GLY A 55 -3.55 -6.50 -9.92
N ILE A 56 -3.64 -7.44 -8.97
CA ILE A 56 -2.75 -7.48 -7.80
C ILE A 56 -1.29 -7.66 -8.22
N ARG A 57 -1.00 -8.63 -9.11
CA ARG A 57 0.38 -8.86 -9.59
C ARG A 57 0.92 -7.66 -10.37
N LYS A 58 0.11 -7.07 -11.26
CA LYS A 58 0.46 -5.85 -11.99
C LYS A 58 0.81 -4.70 -11.03
N GLY A 59 0.00 -4.52 -9.99
CA GLY A 59 0.27 -3.50 -8.98
C GLY A 59 1.54 -3.77 -8.16
N VAL A 60 1.82 -5.03 -7.81
CA VAL A 60 3.11 -5.42 -7.17
C VAL A 60 4.28 -5.06 -8.08
N ASP A 61 4.20 -5.34 -9.38
CA ASP A 61 5.29 -5.05 -10.32
C ASP A 61 5.48 -3.55 -10.58
N LEU A 62 4.40 -2.77 -10.58
CA LEU A 62 4.49 -1.30 -10.62
C LEU A 62 5.12 -0.73 -9.35
N LEU A 63 4.78 -1.26 -8.17
CA LEU A 63 5.37 -0.85 -6.89
C LEU A 63 6.85 -1.23 -6.79
N ARG A 64 7.27 -2.39 -7.30
CA ARG A 64 8.69 -2.77 -7.40
C ARG A 64 9.47 -1.79 -8.28
N ARG A 65 8.92 -1.42 -9.43
CA ARG A 65 9.52 -0.39 -10.30
C ARG A 65 9.61 0.97 -9.61
N CYS A 66 8.57 1.36 -8.86
CA CYS A 66 8.63 2.58 -8.03
C CYS A 66 9.80 2.53 -7.04
N ASP A 67 9.93 1.42 -6.30
CA ASP A 67 10.97 1.22 -5.29
C ASP A 67 12.38 1.30 -5.89
N GLU A 68 12.58 0.66 -7.05
CA GLU A 68 13.84 0.73 -7.81
C GLU A 68 14.15 2.16 -8.28
N MET A 69 13.17 2.89 -8.80
CA MET A 69 13.38 4.26 -9.26
C MET A 69 13.70 5.21 -8.11
N VAL A 70 12.98 5.09 -6.98
CA VAL A 70 13.24 5.86 -5.75
C VAL A 70 14.67 5.63 -5.28
N SER A 71 15.12 4.36 -5.28
CA SER A 71 16.49 3.98 -4.92
C SER A 71 17.52 4.54 -5.90
N LYS A 72 17.29 4.43 -7.21
CA LYS A 72 18.20 4.94 -8.26
C LYS A 72 18.33 6.46 -8.24
N LEU A 73 17.25 7.16 -7.92
CA LEU A 73 17.23 8.62 -7.79
C LEU A 73 17.85 9.10 -6.47
N GLY A 74 18.07 8.20 -5.51
CA GLY A 74 18.62 8.56 -4.20
C GLY A 74 17.73 9.55 -3.44
N LEU A 75 16.41 9.41 -3.56
CA LEU A 75 15.45 10.38 -2.97
C LEU A 75 15.49 10.42 -1.45
N PHE A 76 16.02 9.37 -0.82
CA PHE A 76 16.13 9.24 0.63
C PHE A 76 17.53 8.76 0.98
N SER A 77 18.07 9.33 2.06
CA SER A 77 19.30 8.86 2.70
C SER A 77 18.99 8.19 4.04
N SER A 78 19.81 7.22 4.44
CA SER A 78 19.72 6.54 5.75
C SER A 78 19.85 7.49 6.94
N ASN A 79 20.35 8.71 6.74
CA ASN A 79 20.55 9.71 7.78
C ASN A 79 19.50 10.84 7.77
N GLU A 80 18.56 10.83 6.82
CA GLU A 80 17.51 11.86 6.76
C GLU A 80 16.37 11.52 7.72
N THR A 81 15.91 12.53 8.45
CA THR A 81 14.62 12.42 9.11
C THR A 81 13.51 12.67 8.09
N LYS A 82 12.31 12.14 8.32
CA LYS A 82 11.12 12.47 7.50
C LYS A 82 10.87 13.98 7.41
N ASP A 83 11.46 14.78 8.30
CA ASP A 83 11.33 16.22 8.29
C ASP A 83 12.23 16.91 7.25
N ASP A 84 13.31 16.25 6.83
CA ASP A 84 14.27 16.72 5.82
C ASP A 84 13.82 16.43 4.38
N VAL A 85 12.77 15.60 4.21
CA VAL A 85 12.21 15.21 2.92
C VAL A 85 11.26 16.29 2.39
N SER A 86 11.41 16.64 1.11
CA SER A 86 10.50 17.56 0.42
C SER A 86 9.06 17.03 0.37
N THR A 87 8.07 17.91 0.48
CA THR A 87 6.65 17.51 0.48
C THR A 87 6.28 16.63 -0.72
N ALA A 88 6.81 16.96 -1.90
CA ALA A 88 6.56 16.22 -3.14
C ALA A 88 7.09 14.77 -3.11
N ASN A 89 8.13 14.50 -2.31
CA ASN A 89 8.77 13.18 -2.21
C ASN A 89 8.23 12.33 -1.06
N LEU A 90 7.53 12.92 -0.08
CA LEU A 90 6.99 12.18 1.07
C LEU A 90 6.14 10.97 0.68
N LYS A 91 5.37 11.08 -0.42
CA LYS A 91 4.52 9.99 -0.91
C LYS A 91 5.30 8.71 -1.21
N TYR A 92 6.56 8.82 -1.63
CA TYR A 92 7.38 7.65 -1.97
C TYR A 92 7.85 6.86 -0.75
N LEU A 93 7.82 7.43 0.46
CA LEU A 93 8.06 6.68 1.70
C LEU A 93 7.01 5.58 1.95
N LEU A 94 5.86 5.66 1.27
CA LEU A 94 4.78 4.67 1.37
C LEU A 94 4.99 3.45 0.47
N VAL A 95 5.93 3.50 -0.49
CA VAL A 95 6.14 2.43 -1.47
C VAL A 95 6.40 1.07 -0.80
N PRO A 96 7.31 0.94 0.19
CA PRO A 96 7.55 -0.37 0.82
C PRO A 96 6.32 -0.91 1.56
N TYR A 97 5.52 -0.03 2.18
CA TYR A 97 4.27 -0.43 2.83
C TYR A 97 3.24 -0.94 1.81
N TYR A 98 3.00 -0.19 0.73
CA TYR A 98 2.08 -0.61 -0.32
C TYR A 98 2.53 -1.92 -0.96
N LEU A 99 3.83 -2.08 -1.19
CA LEU A 99 4.41 -3.29 -1.76
C LEU A 99 4.23 -4.49 -0.83
N GLY A 100 4.46 -4.31 0.47
CA GLY A 100 4.20 -5.34 1.49
C GLY A 100 2.73 -5.76 1.55
N GLU A 101 1.80 -4.80 1.63
CA GLU A 101 0.36 -5.07 1.72
C GLU A 101 -0.21 -5.70 0.43
N MET A 102 0.29 -5.31 -0.74
CA MET A 102 -0.10 -5.90 -2.02
C MET A 102 0.46 -7.30 -2.21
N THR A 103 1.74 -7.50 -1.85
CA THR A 103 2.40 -8.82 -1.94
C THR A 103 1.68 -9.83 -1.07
N GLU A 104 1.23 -9.45 0.12
CA GLU A 104 0.44 -10.31 1.00
C GLU A 104 -0.84 -10.84 0.33
N LYS A 105 -1.44 -10.10 -0.60
CA LYS A 105 -2.68 -10.51 -1.28
C LYS A 105 -2.47 -11.42 -2.48
N VAL A 106 -1.21 -11.71 -2.85
CA VAL A 106 -0.89 -12.62 -3.95
C VAL A 106 -1.25 -14.05 -3.55
N ALA A 107 -2.13 -14.66 -4.34
CA ALA A 107 -2.49 -16.06 -4.23
C ALA A 107 -1.44 -16.94 -4.91
N GLN A 108 -0.85 -17.86 -4.14
CA GLN A 108 0.13 -18.85 -4.58
C GLN A 108 -0.06 -20.15 -3.77
N GLU A 109 0.24 -21.30 -4.38
CA GLU A 109 0.13 -22.60 -3.71
C GLU A 109 1.03 -22.73 -2.47
N ASP A 110 2.33 -22.42 -2.63
CA ASP A 110 3.21 -22.24 -1.47
C ASP A 110 3.13 -20.78 -1.01
N ARG A 111 2.47 -20.59 0.12
CA ARG A 111 2.21 -19.29 0.72
C ARG A 111 3.44 -18.71 1.44
N ILE A 112 4.36 -19.55 1.92
CA ILE A 112 5.55 -19.15 2.67
C ILE A 112 6.42 -18.12 1.93
N PRO A 113 6.80 -18.30 0.64
CA PRO A 113 7.59 -17.30 -0.08
C PRO A 113 6.88 -15.94 -0.19
N VAL A 114 5.55 -15.93 -0.36
CA VAL A 114 4.78 -14.68 -0.41
C VAL A 114 4.82 -13.95 0.93
N LEU A 115 4.64 -14.68 2.04
CA LEU A 115 4.74 -14.11 3.39
C LEU A 115 6.14 -13.52 3.63
N LYS A 116 7.21 -14.23 3.27
CA LYS A 116 8.58 -13.74 3.43
C LYS A 116 8.82 -12.47 2.61
N SER A 117 8.44 -12.48 1.33
CA SER A 117 8.57 -11.29 0.46
C SER A 117 7.81 -10.09 1.02
N SER A 118 6.57 -10.28 1.47
CA SER A 118 5.77 -9.22 2.09
C SER A 118 6.45 -8.67 3.36
N GLN A 119 6.94 -9.56 4.23
CA GLN A 119 7.66 -9.16 5.44
C GLN A 119 8.93 -8.37 5.12
N ASP A 120 9.69 -8.74 4.10
CA ASP A 120 10.93 -8.07 3.72
C ASP A 120 10.66 -6.63 3.26
N HIS A 121 9.60 -6.41 2.47
CA HIS A 121 9.16 -5.05 2.11
C HIS A 121 8.71 -4.22 3.32
N LEU A 122 7.98 -4.82 4.27
CA LEU A 122 7.49 -4.12 5.46
C LEU A 122 8.59 -3.80 6.48
N LYS A 123 9.70 -4.54 6.50
CA LYS A 123 10.84 -4.24 7.38
C LYS A 123 11.51 -2.93 6.99
N LEU A 124 11.61 -2.64 5.69
CA LEU A 124 12.24 -1.42 5.16
C LEU A 124 11.59 -0.13 5.68
N ILE A 125 10.26 -0.11 5.84
CA ILE A 125 9.57 1.06 6.41
C ILE A 125 9.60 1.09 7.95
N SER A 126 9.82 -0.06 8.59
CA SER A 126 9.68 -0.22 10.03
C SER A 126 10.99 -0.10 10.79
N GLU A 127 12.15 -0.15 10.12
CA GLU A 127 13.47 -0.30 10.73
C GLU A 127 13.80 0.86 11.70
N ASP A 128 13.56 2.11 11.29
CA ASP A 128 13.84 3.30 12.09
C ASP A 128 12.98 3.41 13.37
N GLU A 129 11.73 2.94 13.32
CA GLU A 129 10.82 2.99 14.47
C GLU A 129 10.94 1.75 15.37
N LEU A 130 11.30 0.59 14.78
CA LEU A 130 11.61 -0.66 15.48
C LEU A 130 12.81 -0.51 16.41
N GLU A 131 13.87 0.13 15.94
CA GLU A 131 15.10 0.32 16.71
C GLU A 131 14.86 1.20 17.95
N LEU A 132 14.10 2.29 17.80
CA LEU A 132 13.73 3.18 18.91
C LEU A 132 12.86 2.48 19.98
N SER A 133 12.07 1.48 19.58
CA SER A 133 11.20 0.73 20.49
C SER A 133 11.93 -0.45 21.16
N ARG A 134 12.81 -1.14 20.43
CA ARG A 134 13.63 -2.27 20.92
C ARG A 134 14.71 -1.84 21.91
N GLN A 135 15.30 -0.65 21.72
CA GLN A 135 16.34 -0.15 22.64
C GLN A 135 15.79 0.26 24.02
N LYS A 136 14.49 0.55 24.15
CA LYS A 136 13.96 1.22 25.34
C LYS A 136 13.50 0.31 26.47
N GLN A 137 13.18 -0.96 26.23
CA GLN A 137 12.51 -1.78 27.26
C GLN A 137 12.79 -3.29 27.10
N PRO A 138 12.90 -4.04 28.22
CA PRO A 138 12.97 -5.51 28.18
C PRO A 138 11.69 -6.12 27.61
N ASP A 139 11.80 -7.26 26.93
CA ASP A 139 10.67 -7.94 26.28
C ASP A 139 9.77 -8.67 27.30
N THR A 140 8.89 -7.90 27.94
CA THR A 140 7.89 -8.39 28.89
C THR A 140 6.47 -8.32 28.31
N MET A 141 5.56 -9.17 28.79
CA MET A 141 4.15 -9.13 28.37
C MET A 141 3.50 -7.77 28.62
N ALA A 142 3.87 -7.08 29.72
CA ALA A 142 3.41 -5.73 30.02
C ALA A 142 3.90 -4.73 28.97
N ASN A 143 5.16 -4.82 28.55
CA ASN A 143 5.75 -3.95 27.54
C ASN A 143 5.16 -4.18 26.15
N ARG A 144 4.92 -5.45 25.76
CA ARG A 144 4.21 -5.79 24.52
C ARG A 144 2.80 -5.19 24.49
N ARG A 145 2.07 -5.26 25.61
CA ARG A 145 0.74 -4.64 25.73
C ARG A 145 0.82 -3.12 25.63
N ALA A 146 1.77 -2.49 26.31
CA ALA A 146 1.97 -1.04 26.27
C ALA A 146 2.30 -0.56 24.84
N GLN A 147 3.18 -1.26 24.12
CA GLN A 147 3.49 -0.97 22.72
C GLN A 147 2.26 -1.07 21.82
N LYS A 148 1.44 -2.12 21.98
CA LYS A 148 0.20 -2.27 21.21
C LYS A 148 -0.81 -1.15 21.49
N VAL A 149 -0.94 -0.73 22.75
CA VAL A 149 -1.79 0.41 23.13
C VAL A 149 -1.27 1.72 22.55
N ALA A 150 0.05 1.95 22.59
CA ALA A 150 0.67 3.14 22.02
C ALA A 150 0.46 3.20 20.50
N ARG A 151 0.66 2.07 19.80
CA ARG A 151 0.38 1.95 18.36
C ARG A 151 -1.08 2.24 18.03
N PHE A 152 -2.02 1.66 18.78
CA PHE A 152 -3.45 1.91 18.59
C PHE A 152 -3.81 3.39 18.77
N LYS A 153 -3.27 4.04 19.81
CA LYS A 153 -3.47 5.49 20.03
C LYS A 153 -2.90 6.32 18.88
N ARG A 154 -1.69 5.99 18.42
CA ARG A 154 -1.06 6.67 17.28
C ARG A 154 -1.85 6.49 16.00
N GLN A 155 -2.32 5.28 15.72
CA GLN A 155 -3.20 4.99 14.59
C GLN A 155 -4.46 5.85 14.65
N LYS A 156 -5.15 5.90 15.80
CA LYS A 156 -6.35 6.73 15.97
C LYS A 156 -6.07 8.22 15.77
N ALA A 157 -4.97 8.72 16.32
CA ALA A 157 -4.56 10.11 16.13
C ALA A 157 -4.32 10.43 14.65
N ALA A 158 -3.64 9.54 13.91
CA ALA A 158 -3.39 9.71 12.47
C ALA A 158 -4.70 9.68 11.66
N GLU A 159 -5.62 8.75 11.97
CA GLU A 159 -6.95 8.67 11.34
C GLU A 159 -7.77 9.95 11.57
N THR A 160 -7.83 10.42 12.82
CA THR A 160 -8.51 11.68 13.17
C THR A 160 -7.91 12.85 12.42
N LYS A 161 -6.58 12.94 12.36
CA LYS A 161 -5.88 14.03 11.68
C LYS A 161 -6.20 14.08 10.19
N LEU A 162 -6.20 12.92 9.51
CA LEU A 162 -6.58 12.82 8.10
C LEU A 162 -8.04 13.23 7.86
N LEU A 163 -8.94 12.95 8.80
CA LEU A 163 -10.34 13.37 8.71
C LEU A 163 -10.46 14.89 8.85
N GLU A 164 -9.80 15.49 9.84
CA GLU A 164 -9.79 16.95 10.05
C GLU A 164 -9.26 17.71 8.83
N ILE A 165 -8.18 17.22 8.21
CA ILE A 165 -7.62 17.82 6.98
C ILE A 165 -8.64 17.75 5.83
N LYS A 166 -9.30 16.60 5.64
CA LYS A 166 -10.34 16.44 4.62
C LYS A 166 -11.51 17.40 4.82
N GLU A 167 -11.98 17.54 6.06
CA GLU A 167 -13.05 18.47 6.42
C GLU A 167 -12.65 19.93 6.18
N ARG A 168 -11.41 20.30 6.52
CA ARG A 168 -10.88 21.65 6.28
C ARG A 168 -10.78 21.98 4.79
N LYS A 169 -10.22 21.05 4.00
CA LYS A 169 -10.12 21.18 2.53
C LYS A 169 -11.50 21.31 1.89
N GLU A 170 -12.46 20.52 2.36
CA GLU A 170 -13.84 20.60 1.88
C GLU A 170 -14.53 21.93 2.26
N ARG A 171 -14.30 22.43 3.47
CA ARG A 171 -14.83 23.72 3.91
C ARG A 171 -14.29 24.86 3.04
N ARG A 172 -12.99 24.90 2.78
CA ARG A 172 -12.37 25.88 1.87
C ARG A 172 -12.92 25.75 0.45
N ARG A 173 -13.03 24.54 -0.09
CA ARG A 173 -13.60 24.29 -1.42
C ARG A 173 -15.03 24.84 -1.57
N ARG A 174 -15.86 24.67 -0.54
CA ARG A 174 -17.22 25.24 -0.50
C ARG A 174 -17.20 26.77 -0.43
N SER A 175 -16.35 27.35 0.41
CA SER A 175 -16.21 28.81 0.52
C SER A 175 -15.76 29.43 -0.81
N LEU A 176 -14.77 28.83 -1.48
CA LEU A 176 -14.29 29.30 -2.78
C LEU A 176 -15.38 29.21 -3.85
N ARG A 177 -16.12 28.11 -3.89
CA ARG A 177 -17.26 27.95 -4.81
C ARG A 177 -18.35 28.98 -4.56
N ALA A 178 -18.64 29.30 -3.29
CA ALA A 178 -19.61 30.33 -2.94
C ALA A 178 -19.11 31.73 -3.34
N ALA A 179 -17.83 32.03 -3.12
CA ALA A 179 -17.21 33.29 -3.52
C ALA A 179 -17.25 33.49 -5.04
N ALA A 180 -16.88 32.46 -5.81
CA ALA A 180 -16.93 32.48 -7.28
C ALA A 180 -18.35 32.71 -7.83
N LEU A 181 -19.39 32.21 -7.17
CA LEU A 181 -20.79 32.47 -7.54
C LEU A 181 -21.25 33.90 -7.21
N SER A 182 -20.54 34.60 -6.34
CA SER A 182 -20.88 35.95 -5.87
C SER A 182 -19.98 37.08 -6.42
N ALA A 183 -18.87 36.74 -7.08
CA ALA A 183 -17.90 37.71 -7.57
C ALA A 183 -18.30 38.31 -8.93
N PRO A 184 -18.35 39.65 -9.08
CA PRO A 184 -18.36 40.31 -10.38
C PRO A 184 -17.04 40.05 -11.12
N ILE A 185 -17.10 39.90 -12.45
CA ILE A 185 -16.05 39.37 -13.37
C ILE A 185 -14.67 40.10 -13.33
N GLU A 186 -14.48 41.17 -12.55
CA GLU A 186 -13.36 42.12 -12.75
C GLU A 186 -12.34 42.24 -11.59
N ALA A 187 -12.36 41.36 -10.59
CA ALA A 187 -11.38 41.43 -9.50
C ALA A 187 -10.25 40.40 -9.69
N GLY A 188 -9.05 40.91 -9.98
CA GLY A 188 -7.82 40.14 -10.19
C GLY A 188 -7.57 39.08 -9.12
N GLU A 189 -7.35 37.86 -9.61
CA GLU A 189 -7.07 36.65 -8.86
C GLU A 189 -5.61 36.62 -8.39
N GLU A 190 -5.31 37.27 -7.27
CA GLU A 190 -4.05 37.02 -6.56
C GLU A 190 -4.39 36.81 -5.08
N ASP A 191 -3.82 35.77 -4.47
CA ASP A 191 -3.83 35.44 -3.03
C ASP A 191 -4.75 34.31 -2.50
N ALA A 192 -5.02 33.26 -3.29
CA ALA A 192 -5.74 32.06 -2.79
C ALA A 192 -4.91 30.76 -2.77
N PHE A 193 -3.62 30.79 -3.11
CA PHE A 193 -2.85 29.58 -3.46
C PHE A 193 -1.71 29.20 -2.51
N GLU A 194 -1.43 29.96 -1.44
CA GLU A 194 -0.25 29.69 -0.58
C GLU A 194 -0.44 28.61 0.51
N ASP A 195 -1.67 28.15 0.79
CA ASP A 195 -1.96 27.21 1.92
C ASP A 195 -1.99 25.71 1.53
N ASP A 196 -1.89 25.32 0.24
CA ASP A 196 -2.02 23.90 -0.16
C ASP A 196 -0.78 23.06 0.23
N GLY A 197 0.41 23.68 0.26
CA GLY A 197 1.67 22.95 0.50
C GLY A 197 1.87 22.45 1.93
N GLU A 198 1.53 23.26 2.94
CA GLU A 198 1.64 22.85 4.35
C GLU A 198 0.62 21.76 4.70
N GLU A 199 -0.61 21.90 4.22
CA GLU A 199 -1.65 20.90 4.43
C GLU A 199 -1.39 19.59 3.70
N GLU A 200 -0.85 19.65 2.47
CA GLU A 200 -0.41 18.47 1.75
C GLU A 200 0.66 17.73 2.54
N ARG A 201 1.65 18.46 3.07
CA ARG A 201 2.70 17.89 3.93
C ARG A 201 2.11 17.23 5.17
N GLU A 202 1.17 17.91 5.83
CA GLU A 202 0.47 17.40 7.00
C GLU A 202 -0.29 16.09 6.68
N ALA A 203 -0.96 16.03 5.53
CA ALA A 203 -1.68 14.85 5.06
C ALA A 203 -0.73 13.68 4.77
N TRP A 204 0.41 13.93 4.12
CA TRP A 204 1.40 12.90 3.85
C TRP A 204 1.99 12.35 5.14
N LEU A 205 2.40 13.19 6.09
CA LEU A 205 2.95 12.75 7.37
C LEU A 205 1.94 11.94 8.20
N ALA A 206 0.67 12.36 8.22
CA ALA A 206 -0.39 11.59 8.86
C ALA A 206 -0.61 10.23 8.18
N THR A 207 -0.56 10.19 6.85
CA THR A 207 -0.67 8.95 6.06
C THR A 207 0.50 8.00 6.34
N ILE A 208 1.74 8.51 6.38
CA ILE A 208 2.94 7.73 6.73
C ILE A 208 2.83 7.19 8.15
N SER A 209 2.39 8.01 9.11
CA SER A 209 2.19 7.57 10.49
C SER A 209 1.14 6.44 10.59
N LEU A 210 0.06 6.53 9.81
CA LEU A 210 -0.95 5.48 9.73
C LEU A 210 -0.39 4.20 9.08
N ALA A 211 0.32 4.35 7.97
CA ALA A 211 0.95 3.24 7.24
C ALA A 211 1.95 2.48 8.12
N LEU A 212 2.79 3.18 8.88
CA LEU A 212 3.71 2.58 9.84
C LEU A 212 2.96 1.70 10.86
N CYS A 213 1.93 2.25 11.51
CA CYS A 213 1.13 1.48 12.47
C CYS A 213 0.54 0.21 11.84
N LYS A 214 -0.01 0.31 10.62
CA LYS A 214 -0.59 -0.83 9.90
C LYS A 214 0.46 -1.85 9.46
N ALA A 215 1.61 -1.39 8.96
CA ALA A 215 2.74 -2.22 8.55
C ALA A 215 3.21 -3.11 9.70
N PHE A 216 3.29 -2.55 10.90
CA PHE A 216 3.66 -3.31 12.08
C PHE A 216 2.64 -4.39 12.46
N ASP A 217 1.35 -4.05 12.48
CA ASP A 217 0.31 -5.02 12.81
C ASP A 217 0.26 -6.14 11.76
N LEU A 218 0.44 -5.79 10.49
CA LEU A 218 0.55 -6.74 9.39
C LEU A 218 1.78 -7.65 9.56
N LEU A 219 2.96 -7.08 9.86
CA LEU A 219 4.19 -7.84 10.10
C LEU A 219 4.04 -8.85 11.25
N ASP A 220 3.37 -8.47 12.34
CA ASP A 220 3.08 -9.36 13.47
C ASP A 220 2.13 -10.51 13.09
N MET A 221 1.19 -10.26 12.18
CA MET A 221 0.28 -11.28 11.66
C MET A 221 0.99 -12.24 10.71
N LEU A 222 1.77 -11.73 9.76
CA LEU A 222 2.49 -12.53 8.76
C LEU A 222 3.51 -13.47 9.41
N LYS A 223 4.23 -13.00 10.43
CA LYS A 223 5.19 -13.84 11.18
C LYS A 223 4.51 -15.04 11.83
N LYS A 224 3.34 -14.84 12.42
CA LYS A 224 2.57 -15.94 13.04
C LYS A 224 2.05 -16.91 12.00
N GLU A 225 1.56 -16.40 10.87
CA GLU A 225 1.12 -17.25 9.75
C GLU A 225 2.28 -18.09 9.22
N GLU A 226 3.45 -17.49 9.00
CA GLU A 226 4.65 -18.19 8.56
C GLU A 226 5.06 -19.30 9.55
N GLU A 227 5.11 -19.00 10.85
CA GLU A 227 5.43 -19.97 11.91
C GLU A 227 4.47 -21.16 11.88
N MET A 228 3.16 -20.90 11.77
CA MET A 228 2.14 -21.94 11.69
C MET A 228 2.30 -22.81 10.43
N LEU A 229 2.53 -22.20 9.27
CA LEU A 229 2.71 -22.92 8.00
C LEU A 229 3.98 -23.78 8.00
N LEU A 230 5.08 -23.28 8.55
CA LEU A 230 6.31 -24.05 8.70
C LEU A 230 6.10 -25.25 9.63
N ALA A 231 5.41 -25.07 10.75
CA ALA A 231 5.09 -26.17 11.67
C ALA A 231 4.16 -27.22 11.03
N VAL A 232 3.25 -26.82 10.14
CA VAL A 232 2.43 -27.75 9.35
C VAL A 232 3.28 -28.51 8.34
N LYS A 233 4.16 -27.81 7.60
CA LYS A 233 5.07 -28.41 6.61
C LYS A 233 5.99 -29.44 7.25
N GLU A 234 6.59 -29.12 8.39
CA GLU A 234 7.45 -30.02 9.15
C GLU A 234 6.71 -31.29 9.63
N ARG A 235 5.47 -31.14 10.13
CA ARG A 235 4.63 -32.29 10.52
C ARG A 235 4.32 -33.20 9.33
N LYS A 236 3.96 -32.65 8.17
CA LYS A 236 3.72 -33.42 6.95
C LYS A 236 4.97 -34.19 6.50
N THR A 237 6.14 -33.56 6.55
CA THR A 237 7.40 -34.22 6.18
C THR A 237 7.77 -35.36 7.14
N LYS A 238 7.50 -35.19 8.44
CA LYS A 238 7.72 -36.26 9.44
C LYS A 238 6.82 -37.46 9.18
N VAL A 239 5.52 -37.23 8.95
CA VAL A 239 4.56 -38.31 8.64
C VAL A 239 4.96 -39.05 7.37
N ALA A 240 5.28 -38.33 6.29
CA ALA A 240 5.70 -38.95 5.03
C ALA A 240 7.00 -39.77 5.19
N ASN A 241 7.96 -39.28 5.98
CA ASN A 241 9.19 -40.01 6.27
C ASN A 241 8.93 -41.27 7.10
N ASP A 242 8.03 -41.21 8.08
CA ASP A 242 7.65 -42.37 8.90
C ASP A 242 6.89 -43.43 8.10
N GLU A 243 6.00 -43.02 7.19
CA GLU A 243 5.32 -43.91 6.23
C GLU A 243 6.32 -44.57 5.29
N HIS A 244 7.26 -43.80 4.74
CA HIS A 244 8.32 -44.33 3.90
C HIS A 244 9.14 -45.38 4.65
N ARG A 245 9.61 -45.08 5.88
CA ARG A 245 10.37 -46.02 6.71
C ARG A 245 9.60 -47.30 7.03
N ARG A 246 8.29 -47.23 7.24
CA ARG A 246 7.44 -48.43 7.45
C ARG A 246 7.34 -49.29 6.19
N SER A 247 7.26 -48.68 5.01
CA SER A 247 7.21 -49.40 3.73
C SER A 247 8.48 -50.18 3.40
N TRP A 248 9.64 -49.81 3.95
CA TRP A 248 10.90 -50.55 3.78
C TRP A 248 11.06 -51.72 4.77
N LEU A 249 10.21 -51.78 5.80
CA LEU A 249 10.25 -52.81 6.84
C LEU A 249 9.24 -53.94 6.62
N THR A 250 8.36 -53.81 5.63
CA THR A 250 7.39 -54.82 5.14
C THR A 250 7.82 -55.35 3.78
#